data_AF-A0A372DV02-F1
#
_entry.id   AF-A0A372DV02-F1
#
_cell.length_a   1.000
_cell.length_b   1.000
_cell.length_c   1.000
_cell.angle_alpha   90.00
_cell.angle_beta   90.00
_cell.angle_gamma   90.00
#
_symmetry.space_group_name_H-M   'P 1'
#
loop_
_entity.id
_entity.type
_entity.pdbx_description
1 polymer ?
#
loop_
_entity_poly.entity_id
_entity_poly.type
_entity_poly.pdbx_seq_one_letter_code
_entity_poly.pdbx_strand_id
1 'polypeptide(L)'
;ARPAAAPGATAAVLLTAGYSPDTLAALLARLGPGTPVWRFAPTKTTAAPDTPTFRNTSAIRAKLPGLRRLHVLGWGLPAADVPALVGLELRAHADAPETGFGQAAWQARPTLGEAWTVNGSFAAAEAGPVWLRLHAAGAARDSVRLPKGSGTFRLRFTPRAAGRALYALEARRDSRQLVREPVPVEVRAAEPLRVLLLAAAPSFELRFLKNYLAGRQYPVALRTGLSRGLTQTEFLNLPNPPALGSLTPALLARFDVVVTDAATLASFGGAETAALRAAVANGTGGLLLVADAPTLPRQLPGGAAFGLQAR
;
A
#
# COMPACT_ATOMS: atom_id res chain seq x y z
N ALA A 1 40.04 37.33 -12.16
CA ALA A 1 40.58 37.50 -10.80
C ALA A 1 40.87 36.12 -10.21
N ARG A 2 42.13 35.87 -9.82
CA ARG A 2 42.59 34.62 -9.19
C ARG A 2 42.17 34.66 -7.72
N PRO A 3 41.41 33.69 -7.17
CA PRO A 3 41.12 33.72 -5.74
C PRO A 3 42.43 33.47 -4.98
N ALA A 4 42.70 34.35 -4.02
CA ALA A 4 43.89 34.32 -3.17
C ALA A 4 43.96 32.97 -2.44
N ALA A 5 45.12 32.33 -2.48
CA ALA A 5 45.40 31.19 -1.62
C ALA A 5 45.38 31.68 -0.17
N ALA A 6 44.43 31.18 0.63
CA ALA A 6 44.42 31.42 2.06
C ALA A 6 45.69 30.80 2.67
N PRO A 7 46.57 31.58 3.33
CA PRO A 7 47.78 31.04 3.94
C PRO A 7 47.40 30.27 5.22
N GLY A 8 47.86 29.03 5.35
CA GLY A 8 48.01 28.35 6.64
C GLY A 8 46.80 27.66 7.27
N ALA A 9 45.68 27.46 6.57
CA ALA A 9 44.56 26.71 7.16
C ALA A 9 44.94 25.23 7.41
N THR A 10 45.06 24.86 8.68
CA THR A 10 45.40 23.48 9.12
C THR A 10 44.19 22.55 9.07
N ALA A 11 42.98 23.10 9.01
CA ALA A 11 41.71 22.37 8.87
C ALA A 11 40.85 22.97 7.73
N ALA A 12 40.12 22.11 7.01
CA ALA A 12 39.16 22.51 5.98
C ALA A 12 37.91 21.62 6.01
N VAL A 13 36.81 22.12 5.46
CA VAL A 13 35.55 21.39 5.29
C VAL A 13 35.35 21.04 3.82
N LEU A 14 35.05 19.78 3.54
CA LEU A 14 34.71 19.27 2.23
C LEU A 14 33.26 18.78 2.21
N LEU A 15 32.43 19.43 1.40
CA LEU A 15 31.03 19.09 1.18
C LEU A 15 30.92 18.05 0.07
N THR A 16 30.35 16.90 0.37
CA THR A 16 30.01 15.84 -0.60
C THR A 16 28.50 15.81 -0.85
N ALA A 17 28.02 14.96 -1.75
CA ALA A 17 26.58 14.77 -1.95
C ALA A 17 25.88 14.41 -0.63
N GLY A 18 24.64 14.86 -0.45
CA GLY A 18 23.84 14.57 0.74
C GLY A 18 24.18 15.37 2.01
N TYR A 19 25.09 16.36 1.95
CA TYR A 19 25.45 17.16 3.12
C TYR A 19 24.27 18.00 3.64
N SER A 20 24.12 18.11 4.96
CA SER A 20 23.14 19.00 5.59
C SER A 20 23.72 20.41 5.85
N PRO A 21 22.99 21.49 5.52
CA PRO A 21 23.35 22.86 5.89
C PRO A 21 23.46 23.08 7.41
N ASP A 22 22.66 22.38 8.21
CA ASP A 22 22.65 22.53 9.67
C ASP A 22 23.92 21.92 10.29
N THR A 23 24.35 20.76 9.79
CA THR A 23 25.63 20.13 10.17
C THR A 23 26.81 21.04 9.83
N LEU A 24 26.76 21.68 8.66
CA LEU A 24 27.78 22.65 8.24
C LEU A 24 27.81 23.87 9.18
N ALA A 25 26.65 24.46 9.49
CA ALA A 25 26.56 25.61 10.39
C ALA A 25 27.09 25.28 11.79
N ALA A 26 26.70 24.14 12.36
CA ALA A 26 27.17 23.68 13.67
C ALA A 26 28.69 23.41 13.68
N LEU A 27 29.23 22.86 12.59
CA LEU A 27 30.66 22.61 12.47
C LEU A 27 31.45 23.92 12.33
N LEU A 28 30.98 24.88 11.52
CA LEU A 28 31.62 26.19 11.38
C LEU A 28 31.57 27.00 12.67
N ALA A 29 30.50 26.90 13.47
CA ALA A 29 30.43 27.50 14.80
C ALA A 29 31.51 26.96 15.75
N ARG A 30 31.91 25.68 15.59
CA ARG A 30 32.98 25.05 16.40
C ARG A 30 34.39 25.32 15.87
N LEU A 31 34.57 25.37 14.56
CA LEU A 31 35.88 25.53 13.92
C LEU A 31 36.27 27.01 13.73
N GLY A 32 35.31 27.92 13.79
CA GLY A 32 35.48 29.35 13.62
C GLY A 32 35.29 29.84 12.17
N PRO A 33 34.98 31.14 11.98
CA PRO A 33 34.56 31.71 10.69
C PRO A 33 35.65 31.74 9.61
N GLY A 34 36.91 31.50 9.96
CA GLY A 34 38.03 31.44 9.01
C GLY A 34 38.25 30.07 8.36
N THR A 35 37.41 29.07 8.64
CA THR A 35 37.60 27.71 8.13
C THR A 35 37.23 27.64 6.64
N PRO A 36 38.14 27.24 5.75
CA PRO A 36 37.84 27.16 4.33
C PRO A 36 36.87 26.01 4.02
N VAL A 37 35.80 26.33 3.29
CA VAL A 37 34.77 25.38 2.84
C VAL A 37 34.90 25.13 1.35
N TRP A 38 34.93 23.87 0.96
CA TRP A 38 35.06 23.42 -0.42
C TRP A 38 34.01 22.39 -0.75
N ARG A 39 33.63 22.29 -2.03
CA ARG A 39 32.71 21.26 -2.53
C ARG A 39 33.46 20.22 -3.35
N PHE A 40 33.11 18.95 -3.19
CA PHE A 40 33.56 17.87 -4.06
C PHE A 40 32.51 17.60 -5.14
N ALA A 41 32.85 17.83 -6.41
CA ALA A 41 31.98 17.58 -7.55
C ALA A 41 32.80 16.93 -8.70
N PRO A 42 32.86 15.58 -8.75
CA PRO A 42 33.66 14.86 -9.74
C PRO A 42 33.05 14.95 -11.15
N THR A 43 31.74 15.14 -11.26
CA THR A 43 31.01 15.36 -12.51
C THR A 43 30.66 16.83 -12.70
N LYS A 44 30.50 17.26 -13.96
CA LYS A 44 30.20 18.65 -14.32
C LYS A 44 28.75 19.00 -13.95
N THR A 45 28.52 19.34 -12.69
CA THR A 45 27.25 19.90 -12.21
C THR A 45 27.35 21.43 -12.20
N THR A 46 26.24 22.11 -12.48
CA THR A 46 26.09 23.56 -12.32
C THR A 46 26.36 23.92 -10.84
N ALA A 47 27.59 24.31 -10.54
CA ALA A 47 27.98 24.71 -9.19
C ALA A 47 27.35 26.06 -8.88
N ALA A 48 26.79 26.21 -7.68
CA ALA A 48 26.50 27.53 -7.13
C ALA A 48 27.82 28.35 -7.11
N PRO A 49 27.81 29.61 -7.55
CA PRO A 49 29.02 30.40 -7.75
C PRO A 49 29.82 30.69 -6.46
N ASP A 50 29.21 30.49 -5.30
CA ASP A 50 29.70 31.02 -4.02
C ASP A 50 30.61 30.06 -3.23
N THR A 51 30.81 28.81 -3.69
CA THR A 51 31.67 27.84 -3.00
C THR A 51 32.70 27.21 -3.94
N PRO A 52 34.01 27.31 -3.64
CA PRO A 52 35.03 26.79 -4.51
C PRO A 52 34.99 25.25 -4.55
N THR A 53 35.25 24.69 -5.73
CA THR A 53 35.01 23.26 -6.00
C THR A 53 36.30 22.51 -6.35
N PHE A 54 36.42 21.29 -5.83
CA PHE A 54 37.38 20.28 -6.24
C PHE A 54 36.70 19.26 -7.16
N ARG A 55 37.36 18.95 -8.28
CA ARG A 55 36.92 17.89 -9.21
C ARG A 55 37.58 16.55 -8.95
N ASN A 56 38.73 16.58 -8.30
CA ASN A 56 39.46 15.41 -7.85
C ASN A 56 40.09 15.73 -6.48
N THR A 57 40.33 14.71 -5.68
CA THR A 57 40.92 14.88 -4.34
C THR A 57 42.42 15.16 -4.39
N SER A 58 43.11 14.81 -5.49
CA SER A 58 44.53 15.11 -5.68
C SER A 58 44.85 16.61 -5.73
N ALA A 59 43.93 17.44 -6.21
CA ALA A 59 44.10 18.90 -6.22
C ALA A 59 44.03 19.55 -4.82
N ILE A 60 43.55 18.84 -3.79
CA ILE A 60 43.37 19.39 -2.45
C ILE A 60 44.72 19.80 -1.85
N ARG A 61 45.75 18.95 -1.95
CA ARG A 61 47.09 19.26 -1.43
C ARG A 61 47.75 20.43 -2.14
N ALA A 62 47.55 20.54 -3.45
CA ALA A 62 48.11 21.62 -4.25
C ALA A 62 47.48 22.98 -3.90
N LYS A 63 46.18 23.02 -3.59
CA LYS A 63 45.47 24.26 -3.24
C LYS A 63 45.55 24.60 -1.75
N LEU A 64 45.73 23.61 -0.87
CA LEU A 64 45.80 23.75 0.57
C LEU A 64 47.06 23.02 1.10
N PRO A 65 48.27 23.55 0.86
CA PRO A 65 49.52 22.85 1.17
C PRO A 65 49.77 22.66 2.68
N GLY A 66 49.14 23.49 3.54
CA GLY A 66 49.26 23.40 5.00
C GLY A 66 48.18 22.55 5.69
N LEU A 67 47.30 21.90 4.92
CA LEU A 67 46.18 21.14 5.46
C LEU A 67 46.65 19.91 6.22
N ARG A 68 46.18 19.74 7.46
CA ARG A 68 46.42 18.55 8.29
C ARG A 68 45.15 17.76 8.57
N ARG A 69 44.00 18.43 8.64
CA ARG A 69 42.70 17.84 8.95
C ARG A 69 41.66 18.20 7.90
N LEU A 70 40.90 17.20 7.44
CA LEU A 70 39.81 17.40 6.49
C LEU A 70 38.51 16.87 7.07
N HIS A 71 37.54 17.76 7.27
CA HIS A 71 36.20 17.41 7.70
C HIS A 71 35.35 17.09 6.48
N VAL A 72 34.87 15.86 6.34
CA VAL A 72 34.05 15.43 5.20
C VAL A 72 32.59 15.36 5.64
N LEU A 73 31.72 16.15 5.01
CA LEU A 73 30.29 16.25 5.32
C LEU A 73 29.46 15.72 4.14
N GLY A 74 28.44 14.91 4.42
CA GLY A 74 27.64 14.21 3.41
C GLY A 74 27.92 12.71 3.35
N TRP A 75 27.57 12.10 2.22
CA TRP A 75 27.72 10.66 1.95
C TRP A 75 29.18 10.18 1.81
N GLY A 76 30.15 11.09 1.85
CA GLY A 76 31.57 10.75 1.77
C GLY A 76 32.15 10.77 0.36
N LEU A 77 33.36 10.23 0.23
CA LEU A 77 34.15 10.23 -1.01
C LEU A 77 34.15 8.85 -1.67
N PRO A 78 34.20 8.78 -3.01
CA PRO A 78 34.41 7.52 -3.72
C PRO A 78 35.70 6.84 -3.27
N ALA A 79 35.71 5.51 -3.17
CA ALA A 79 36.87 4.76 -2.72
C ALA A 79 38.15 5.04 -3.55
N ALA A 80 37.99 5.32 -4.84
CA ALA A 80 39.09 5.66 -5.75
C ALA A 80 39.80 6.99 -5.41
N ASP A 81 39.11 7.92 -4.75
CA ASP A 81 39.61 9.25 -4.41
C ASP A 81 40.27 9.31 -3.02
N VAL A 82 40.07 8.28 -2.19
CA VAL A 82 40.61 8.20 -0.82
C VAL A 82 42.15 8.10 -0.78
N PRO A 83 42.83 7.32 -1.65
CA PRO A 83 44.29 7.20 -1.63
C PRO A 83 45.02 8.55 -1.79
N ALA A 84 44.46 9.51 -2.53
CA ALA A 84 45.07 10.83 -2.70
C ALA A 84 45.11 11.68 -1.42
N LEU A 85 44.34 11.28 -0.39
CA LEU A 85 44.22 11.96 0.89
C LEU A 85 45.04 11.32 2.01
N VAL A 86 45.78 10.24 1.72
CA VAL A 86 46.66 9.55 2.68
C VAL A 86 47.62 10.56 3.31
N GLY A 87 47.64 10.63 4.64
CA GLY A 87 48.44 11.59 5.43
C GLY A 87 47.67 12.84 5.88
N LEU A 88 46.36 12.94 5.60
CA LEU A 88 45.45 13.89 6.24
C LEU A 88 44.63 13.18 7.33
N GLU A 89 44.34 13.87 8.43
CA GLU A 89 43.35 13.42 9.42
C GLU A 89 41.95 13.63 8.84
N LEU A 90 41.35 12.56 8.30
CA LEU A 90 39.99 12.57 7.78
C LEU A 90 38.99 12.43 8.93
N ARG A 91 38.16 13.45 9.16
CA ARG A 91 37.02 13.38 10.09
C ARG A 91 35.72 13.36 9.30
N ALA A 92 35.10 12.20 9.21
CA ALA A 92 33.78 12.06 8.61
C ALA A 92 32.71 12.58 9.57
N HIS A 93 31.81 13.42 9.06
CA HIS A 93 30.58 13.86 9.71
C HIS A 93 29.45 13.30 8.88
N ALA A 94 28.98 12.11 9.27
CA ALA A 94 27.75 11.59 8.71
C ALA A 94 26.62 12.55 9.08
N ASP A 95 25.81 12.94 8.11
CA ASP A 95 24.60 13.70 8.42
C ASP A 95 23.68 12.86 9.30
N ALA A 96 22.92 13.54 10.15
CA ALA A 96 21.93 12.90 11.00
C ALA A 96 21.03 11.97 10.17
N PRO A 97 20.64 10.80 10.70
CA PRO A 97 19.74 9.88 9.99
C PRO A 97 18.51 10.65 9.51
N GLU A 98 18.26 10.62 8.20
CA GLU A 98 17.12 11.34 7.62
C GLU A 98 15.81 10.79 8.20
N THR A 99 14.87 11.70 8.48
CA THR A 99 13.53 11.30 8.89
C THR A 99 12.75 10.89 7.65
N GLY A 100 12.37 9.62 7.53
CA GLY A 100 11.77 9.14 6.29
C GLY A 100 11.20 7.72 6.37
N PHE A 101 10.39 7.40 5.37
CA PHE A 101 9.94 6.04 5.13
C PHE A 101 11.01 5.27 4.36
N GLY A 102 11.22 4.02 4.73
CA GLY A 102 12.18 3.10 4.11
C GLY A 102 11.50 1.78 3.76
N GLN A 103 11.98 1.12 2.70
CA GLN A 103 11.55 -0.22 2.29
C GLN A 103 10.01 -0.38 2.21
N ALA A 104 9.31 0.68 1.84
CA ALA A 104 7.85 0.66 1.74
C ALA A 104 7.43 -0.21 0.55
N ALA A 105 6.55 -1.18 0.81
CA ALA A 105 6.01 -2.12 -0.16
C ALA A 105 4.48 -2.13 -0.07
N TRP A 106 3.85 -2.19 -1.24
CA TRP A 106 2.41 -2.30 -1.39
C TRP A 106 2.05 -2.91 -2.75
N GLN A 107 0.85 -3.47 -2.86
CA GLN A 107 0.31 -3.88 -4.15
C GLN A 107 -0.13 -2.65 -4.94
N ALA A 108 0.52 -2.35 -6.07
CA ALA A 108 0.18 -1.18 -6.88
C ALA A 108 -1.20 -1.27 -7.56
N ARG A 109 -1.74 -2.49 -7.71
CA ARG A 109 -3.03 -2.74 -8.35
C ARG A 109 -3.95 -3.62 -7.50
N PRO A 110 -4.48 -3.12 -6.37
CA PRO A 110 -5.41 -3.87 -5.53
C PRO A 110 -6.77 -3.99 -6.19
N THR A 111 -7.56 -4.99 -5.78
CA THR A 111 -8.95 -5.16 -6.22
C THR A 111 -9.87 -4.34 -5.33
N LEU A 112 -10.90 -3.74 -5.93
CA LEU A 112 -11.95 -3.04 -5.21
C LEU A 112 -12.61 -3.95 -4.16
N GLY A 113 -12.73 -3.49 -2.92
CA GLY A 113 -13.36 -4.24 -1.83
C GLY A 113 -12.44 -5.22 -1.10
N GLU A 114 -11.22 -5.48 -1.60
CA GLU A 114 -10.24 -6.30 -0.89
C GLU A 114 -9.42 -5.49 0.12
N ALA A 115 -8.97 -6.15 1.19
CA ALA A 115 -8.07 -5.54 2.15
C ALA A 115 -6.69 -5.32 1.52
N TRP A 116 -6.30 -4.07 1.38
CA TRP A 116 -4.99 -3.67 0.88
C TRP A 116 -4.10 -3.24 2.05
N THR A 117 -2.80 -3.53 1.94
CA THR A 117 -1.82 -3.29 2.99
C THR A 117 -0.61 -2.55 2.45
N VAL A 118 -0.08 -1.62 3.26
CA VAL A 118 1.23 -1.00 3.07
C VAL A 118 2.10 -1.36 4.26
N ASN A 119 3.31 -1.83 4.00
CA ASN A 119 4.28 -2.17 5.03
C ASN A 119 5.64 -1.60 4.69
N GLY A 120 6.47 -1.38 5.70
CA GLY A 120 7.82 -0.86 5.53
C GLY A 120 8.49 -0.59 6.86
N SER A 121 9.52 0.24 6.82
CA SER A 121 10.20 0.78 7.99
C SER A 121 10.15 2.31 7.98
N PHE A 122 10.29 2.90 9.17
CA PHE A 122 10.38 4.33 9.34
C PHE A 122 11.51 4.63 10.31
N ALA A 123 12.25 5.70 10.04
CA ALA A 123 13.26 6.22 10.94
C ALA A 123 13.00 7.71 11.19
N ALA A 124 13.08 8.13 12.45
CA ALA A 124 13.11 9.54 12.83
C ALA A 124 14.55 9.94 13.22
N ALA A 125 14.93 11.17 12.88
CA ALA A 125 16.21 11.76 13.29
C ALA A 125 16.28 11.93 14.82
N GLU A 126 15.15 12.28 15.44
CA GLU A 126 15.02 12.45 16.88
C GLU A 126 14.33 11.24 17.52
N ALA A 127 14.80 10.79 18.68
CA ALA A 127 14.08 9.80 19.48
C ALA A 127 12.73 10.36 19.98
N GLY A 128 11.75 9.48 20.18
CA GLY A 128 10.44 9.82 20.73
C GLY A 128 9.27 9.32 19.89
N PRO A 129 8.05 9.30 20.44
CA PRO A 129 6.92 8.67 19.80
C PRO A 129 6.53 9.37 18.48
N VAL A 130 6.33 8.58 17.43
CA VAL A 130 5.85 9.05 16.13
C VAL A 130 4.60 8.26 15.73
N TRP A 131 3.61 8.96 15.19
CA TRP A 131 2.44 8.37 14.55
C TRP A 131 2.64 8.28 13.06
N LEU A 132 2.51 7.09 12.50
CA LEU A 132 2.42 6.87 11.07
C LEU A 132 0.95 6.70 10.70
N ARG A 133 0.50 7.40 9.66
CA ARG A 133 -0.89 7.41 9.20
C ARG A 133 -0.97 7.12 7.72
N LEU A 134 -1.93 6.29 7.33
CA LEU A 134 -2.30 6.09 5.95
C LEU A 134 -3.47 7.00 5.62
N HIS A 135 -3.30 7.90 4.66
CA HIS A 135 -4.34 8.79 4.16
C HIS A 135 -4.86 8.29 2.81
N ALA A 136 -6.17 8.16 2.69
CA ALA A 136 -6.85 7.88 1.43
C ALA A 136 -8.19 8.62 1.36
N ALA A 137 -8.53 9.14 0.18
CA ALA A 137 -9.76 9.91 -0.05
C ALA A 137 -9.97 11.01 1.03
N GLY A 138 -8.94 11.84 1.25
CA GLY A 138 -9.00 13.02 2.12
C GLY A 138 -8.94 12.77 3.63
N ALA A 139 -8.94 11.52 4.11
CA ALA A 139 -8.96 11.21 5.54
C ALA A 139 -7.92 10.16 5.92
N ALA A 140 -7.49 10.18 7.19
CA ALA A 140 -6.71 9.09 7.78
C ALA A 140 -7.57 7.83 7.86
N ARG A 141 -7.05 6.70 7.37
CA ARG A 141 -7.76 5.41 7.30
C ARG A 141 -7.22 4.40 8.30
N ASP A 142 -5.93 4.46 8.57
CA ASP A 142 -5.28 3.62 9.56
C ASP A 142 -4.06 4.35 10.13
N SER A 143 -3.64 3.95 11.32
CA SER A 143 -2.47 4.53 11.97
C SER A 143 -1.77 3.55 12.89
N VAL A 144 -0.46 3.73 13.06
CA VAL A 144 0.34 2.99 14.02
C VAL A 144 1.27 3.94 14.76
N ARG A 145 1.47 3.70 16.05
CA ARG A 145 2.41 4.46 16.87
C ARG A 145 3.73 3.71 16.97
N LEU A 146 4.84 4.38 16.68
CA LEU A 146 6.19 3.91 16.93
C LEU A 146 6.74 4.59 18.20
N PRO A 147 6.78 3.91 19.36
CA PRO A 147 7.15 4.55 20.63
C PRO A 147 8.57 5.10 20.64
N LYS A 148 9.49 4.43 19.94
CA LYS A 148 10.90 4.82 19.83
C LYS A 148 11.16 5.83 18.71
N GLY A 149 10.15 6.14 17.89
CA GLY A 149 10.28 7.02 16.71
C GLY A 149 10.76 6.32 15.44
N SER A 150 11.22 5.09 15.56
CA SER A 150 11.70 4.26 14.46
C SER A 150 11.23 2.82 14.62
N GLY A 151 11.04 2.10 13.52
CA GLY A 151 10.58 0.72 13.52
C GLY A 151 9.88 0.30 12.23
N THR A 152 9.39 -0.93 12.21
CA THR A 152 8.56 -1.42 11.11
C THR A 152 7.10 -1.04 11.30
N PHE A 153 6.37 -0.92 10.20
CA PHE A 153 4.95 -0.61 10.22
C PHE A 153 4.18 -1.49 9.23
N ARG A 154 2.88 -1.64 9.52
CA ARG A 154 1.88 -2.23 8.64
C ARG A 154 0.58 -1.47 8.82
N LEU A 155 0.07 -0.90 7.73
CA LEU A 155 -1.18 -0.14 7.68
C LEU A 155 -2.10 -0.77 6.65
N ARG A 156 -3.41 -0.75 6.91
CA ARG A 156 -4.43 -1.43 6.11
C ARG A 156 -5.50 -0.46 5.65
N PHE A 157 -6.05 -0.73 4.47
CA PHE A 157 -7.19 0.00 3.93
C PHE A 157 -7.95 -0.85 2.92
N THR A 158 -9.28 -0.70 2.86
CA THR A 158 -10.11 -1.34 1.84
C THR A 158 -10.59 -0.26 0.87
N PRO A 159 -10.07 -0.22 -0.38
CA PRO A 159 -10.50 0.73 -1.38
C PRO A 159 -12.01 0.64 -1.64
N ARG A 160 -12.65 1.81 -1.80
CA ARG A 160 -14.11 1.93 -2.04
C ARG A 160 -14.49 2.43 -3.42
N ALA A 161 -13.50 2.79 -4.24
CA ALA A 161 -13.68 3.20 -5.62
C ALA A 161 -12.59 2.59 -6.50
N ALA A 162 -12.95 2.20 -7.72
CA ALA A 162 -12.01 1.72 -8.72
C ALA A 162 -11.33 2.91 -9.44
N GLY A 163 -10.20 2.64 -10.09
CA GLY A 163 -9.43 3.61 -10.86
C GLY A 163 -8.13 4.04 -10.17
N ARG A 164 -7.50 5.07 -10.75
CA ARG A 164 -6.23 5.62 -10.25
C ARG A 164 -6.48 6.45 -8.99
N ALA A 165 -5.69 6.23 -7.95
CA ALA A 165 -5.74 6.99 -6.72
C ALA A 165 -4.32 7.27 -6.20
N LEU A 166 -4.17 8.42 -5.55
CA LEU A 166 -2.94 8.80 -4.87
C LEU A 166 -3.20 8.84 -3.36
N TYR A 167 -2.81 7.78 -2.67
CA TYR A 167 -2.83 7.75 -1.21
C TYR A 167 -1.55 8.40 -0.67
N ALA A 168 -1.45 8.54 0.65
CA ALA A 168 -0.23 9.06 1.27
C ALA A 168 0.07 8.39 2.60
N LEU A 169 1.35 8.18 2.87
CA LEU A 169 1.86 7.93 4.21
C LEU A 169 2.25 9.26 4.84
N GLU A 170 1.83 9.51 6.06
CA GLU A 170 2.20 10.70 6.84
C GLU A 170 2.81 10.26 8.17
N ALA A 171 3.99 10.79 8.48
CA ALA A 171 4.58 10.66 9.81
C ALA A 171 4.37 11.97 10.57
N ARG A 172 3.84 11.89 11.79
CA ARG A 172 3.61 13.04 12.67
C ARG A 172 4.17 12.80 14.06
N ARG A 173 4.72 13.85 14.65
CA ARG A 173 5.04 13.94 16.07
C ARG A 173 4.14 15.02 16.66
N ASP A 174 3.26 14.63 17.57
CA ASP A 174 2.23 15.50 18.12
C ASP A 174 1.42 16.19 17.01
N SER A 175 1.48 17.52 16.93
CA SER A 175 0.82 18.33 15.89
C SER A 175 1.71 18.57 14.66
N ARG A 176 3.00 18.27 14.71
CA ARG A 176 3.96 18.53 13.62
C ARG A 176 4.01 17.38 12.62
N GLN A 177 3.83 17.69 11.34
CA GLN A 177 4.13 16.75 10.24
C GLN A 177 5.64 16.66 10.05
N LEU A 178 6.18 15.44 10.11
CA LEU A 178 7.60 15.18 9.90
C LEU A 178 7.89 14.93 8.41
N VAL A 179 7.14 14.01 7.79
CA VAL A 179 7.27 13.66 6.37
C VAL A 179 5.93 13.17 5.85
N ARG A 180 5.70 13.36 4.55
CA ARG A 180 4.52 12.86 3.84
C ARG A 180 4.93 12.36 2.47
N GLU A 181 4.66 11.10 2.18
CA GLU A 181 5.06 10.44 0.94
C GLU A 181 3.85 9.89 0.17
N PRO A 182 3.82 10.00 -1.16
CA PRO A 182 2.75 9.48 -1.98
C PRO A 182 2.79 7.95 -2.08
N VAL A 183 1.61 7.34 -2.10
CA VAL A 183 1.43 5.90 -2.38
C VAL A 183 0.47 5.74 -3.56
N PRO A 184 0.97 5.71 -4.81
CA PRO A 184 0.14 5.57 -5.99
C PRO A 184 -0.41 4.15 -6.11
N VAL A 185 -1.69 4.05 -6.44
CA VAL A 185 -2.37 2.79 -6.74
C VAL A 185 -3.33 2.94 -7.93
N GLU A 186 -3.58 1.83 -8.61
CA GLU A 186 -4.60 1.69 -9.65
C GLU A 186 -5.55 0.56 -9.21
N VAL A 187 -6.63 0.93 -8.53
CA VAL A 187 -7.60 -0.01 -7.97
C VAL A 187 -8.39 -0.64 -9.12
N ARG A 188 -8.27 -1.95 -9.28
CA ARG A 188 -9.02 -2.70 -10.28
C ARG A 188 -10.48 -2.82 -9.85
N ALA A 189 -11.40 -2.74 -10.81
CA ALA A 189 -12.76 -3.16 -10.56
C ALA A 189 -12.77 -4.64 -10.13
N ALA A 190 -13.64 -5.00 -9.19
CA ALA A 190 -13.88 -6.39 -8.86
C ALA A 190 -14.54 -7.08 -10.06
N GLU A 191 -14.18 -8.33 -10.33
CA GLU A 191 -14.85 -9.11 -11.37
C GLU A 191 -16.32 -9.32 -11.01
N PRO A 192 -17.27 -9.14 -11.96
CA PRO A 192 -18.67 -9.37 -11.70
C PRO A 192 -18.93 -10.84 -11.38
N LEU A 193 -19.48 -11.10 -10.19
CA LEU A 193 -19.92 -12.45 -9.79
C LEU A 193 -21.07 -12.92 -10.69
N ARG A 194 -21.02 -14.19 -11.07
CA ARG A 194 -22.12 -14.88 -11.75
C ARG A 194 -23.06 -15.42 -10.68
N VAL A 195 -24.28 -14.89 -10.62
CA VAL A 195 -25.23 -15.17 -9.54
C VAL A 195 -26.39 -16.02 -10.03
N LEU A 196 -26.65 -17.14 -9.34
CA LEU A 196 -27.88 -17.92 -9.52
C LEU A 196 -28.86 -17.61 -8.38
N LEU A 197 -29.97 -16.96 -8.70
CA LEU A 197 -31.06 -16.66 -7.77
C LEU A 197 -32.13 -17.76 -7.89
N LEU A 198 -32.46 -18.41 -6.78
CA LEU A 198 -33.49 -19.44 -6.70
C LEU A 198 -34.50 -19.05 -5.61
N ALA A 199 -35.78 -19.00 -5.95
CA ALA A 199 -36.80 -18.63 -4.97
C ALA A 199 -38.10 -19.41 -5.16
N ALA A 200 -38.81 -19.67 -4.07
CA ALA A 200 -40.04 -20.45 -4.07
C ALA A 200 -41.21 -19.60 -4.58
N ALA A 201 -41.16 -18.29 -4.36
CA ALA A 201 -42.13 -17.32 -4.83
C ALA A 201 -41.43 -15.98 -5.17
N PRO A 202 -42.06 -15.09 -5.95
CA PRO A 202 -41.51 -13.76 -6.21
C PRO A 202 -41.58 -12.91 -4.93
N SER A 203 -40.52 -12.15 -4.64
CA SER A 203 -40.49 -11.23 -3.50
C SER A 203 -39.91 -9.87 -3.87
N PHE A 204 -40.16 -8.86 -3.03
CA PHE A 204 -39.62 -7.51 -3.24
C PHE A 204 -38.09 -7.50 -3.12
N GLU A 205 -37.55 -8.21 -2.13
CA GLU A 205 -36.11 -8.36 -1.87
C GLU A 205 -35.42 -8.99 -3.08
N LEU A 206 -36.01 -10.04 -3.64
CA LEU A 206 -35.50 -10.74 -4.81
C LEU A 206 -35.50 -9.82 -6.04
N ARG A 207 -36.60 -9.08 -6.26
CA ARG A 207 -36.70 -8.11 -7.37
C ARG A 207 -35.67 -6.99 -7.20
N PHE A 208 -35.51 -6.46 -5.99
CA PHE A 208 -34.52 -5.42 -5.68
C PHE A 208 -33.10 -5.92 -5.94
N LEU A 209 -32.74 -7.08 -5.41
CA LEU A 209 -31.42 -7.69 -5.61
C LEU A 209 -31.13 -7.96 -7.09
N LYS A 210 -32.08 -8.59 -7.78
CA LYS A 210 -31.99 -8.86 -9.23
C LYS A 210 -31.70 -7.57 -10.01
N ASN A 211 -32.48 -6.53 -9.77
CA ASN A 211 -32.36 -5.25 -10.48
C ASN A 211 -31.04 -4.53 -10.13
N TYR A 212 -30.62 -4.57 -8.87
CA TYR A 212 -29.36 -3.99 -8.41
C TYR A 212 -28.15 -4.66 -9.07
N LEU A 213 -28.13 -5.99 -9.13
CA LEU A 213 -27.08 -6.77 -9.77
C LEU A 213 -27.05 -6.52 -11.29
N ALA A 214 -28.22 -6.58 -11.93
CA ALA A 214 -28.34 -6.33 -13.36
C ALA A 214 -27.89 -4.92 -13.77
N GLY A 215 -28.28 -3.91 -12.98
CA GLY A 215 -27.88 -2.52 -13.20
C GLY A 215 -26.36 -2.29 -13.09
N ARG A 216 -25.66 -3.13 -12.32
CA ARG A 216 -24.19 -3.15 -12.24
C ARG A 216 -23.51 -4.09 -13.24
N GLN A 217 -24.24 -4.60 -14.23
CA GLN A 217 -23.72 -5.51 -15.26
C GLN A 217 -23.26 -6.88 -14.73
N TYR A 218 -23.75 -7.31 -13.55
CA TYR A 218 -23.50 -8.68 -13.06
C TYR A 218 -24.32 -9.70 -13.87
N PRO A 219 -23.74 -10.85 -14.24
CA PRO A 219 -24.49 -11.96 -14.83
C PRO A 219 -25.40 -12.60 -13.79
N VAL A 220 -26.71 -12.62 -14.05
CA VAL A 220 -27.71 -13.19 -13.14
C VAL A 220 -28.60 -14.16 -13.90
N ALA A 221 -28.80 -15.34 -13.33
CA ALA A 221 -29.87 -16.25 -13.71
C ALA A 221 -30.84 -16.35 -12.54
N LEU A 222 -32.14 -16.27 -12.82
CA LEU A 222 -33.20 -16.37 -11.81
C LEU A 222 -34.13 -17.53 -12.17
N ARG A 223 -34.49 -18.34 -11.19
CA ARG A 223 -35.63 -19.26 -11.21
C ARG A 223 -36.53 -18.97 -10.01
N THR A 224 -37.76 -18.54 -10.25
CA THR A 224 -38.76 -18.27 -9.21
C THR A 224 -40.00 -19.12 -9.42
N GLY A 225 -40.61 -19.65 -8.36
CA GLY A 225 -41.90 -20.33 -8.44
C GLY A 225 -43.04 -19.31 -8.63
N LEU A 226 -44.02 -19.63 -9.48
CA LEU A 226 -45.25 -18.84 -9.64
C LEU A 226 -46.45 -19.53 -9.00
N SER A 227 -46.51 -20.85 -9.13
CA SER A 227 -47.52 -21.71 -8.50
C SER A 227 -47.02 -23.16 -8.50
N ARG A 228 -47.85 -24.12 -8.09
CA ARG A 228 -47.46 -25.53 -8.02
C ARG A 228 -46.98 -26.04 -9.39
N GLY A 229 -45.71 -26.42 -9.46
CA GLY A 229 -45.09 -26.95 -10.69
C GLY A 229 -44.81 -25.91 -11.78
N LEU A 230 -45.19 -24.64 -11.58
CA LEU A 230 -44.92 -23.56 -12.52
C LEU A 230 -43.81 -22.67 -12.00
N THR A 231 -42.77 -22.52 -12.82
CA THR A 231 -41.62 -21.66 -12.52
C THR A 231 -41.42 -20.67 -13.66
N GLN A 232 -40.90 -19.51 -13.30
CA GLN A 232 -40.45 -18.49 -14.23
C GLN A 232 -38.92 -18.41 -14.16
N THR A 233 -38.30 -18.33 -15.33
CA THR A 233 -36.86 -18.10 -15.46
C THR A 233 -36.57 -16.76 -16.11
N GLU A 234 -35.53 -16.09 -15.63
CA GLU A 234 -35.03 -14.84 -16.21
C GLU A 234 -33.50 -14.88 -16.29
N PHE A 235 -32.93 -14.25 -17.31
CA PHE A 235 -31.48 -14.17 -17.50
C PHE A 235 -31.09 -12.72 -17.81
N LEU A 236 -30.13 -12.18 -17.05
CA LEU A 236 -29.70 -10.79 -17.12
C LEU A 236 -28.17 -10.76 -17.28
N ASN A 237 -27.68 -10.02 -18.28
CA ASN A 237 -26.25 -9.93 -18.61
C ASN A 237 -25.57 -11.31 -18.78
N LEU A 238 -26.32 -12.32 -19.25
CA LEU A 238 -25.87 -13.70 -19.40
C LEU A 238 -26.11 -14.16 -20.86
N PRO A 239 -25.13 -14.04 -21.76
CA PRO A 239 -25.32 -14.25 -23.20
C PRO A 239 -25.67 -15.69 -23.57
N ASN A 240 -25.27 -16.68 -22.77
CA ASN A 240 -25.50 -18.11 -23.05
C ASN A 240 -26.34 -18.77 -21.94
N PRO A 241 -27.64 -18.49 -21.82
CA PRO A 241 -28.45 -18.92 -20.67
C PRO A 241 -28.53 -20.46 -20.51
N PRO A 242 -28.23 -21.04 -19.32
CA PRO A 242 -28.42 -22.46 -19.05
C PRO A 242 -29.89 -22.83 -18.83
N ALA A 243 -30.24 -24.09 -19.02
CA ALA A 243 -31.46 -24.64 -18.45
C ALA A 243 -31.36 -24.67 -16.91
N LEU A 244 -32.36 -24.13 -16.23
CA LEU A 244 -32.42 -24.07 -14.76
C LEU A 244 -33.33 -25.15 -14.16
N GLY A 245 -33.64 -26.23 -14.89
CA GLY A 245 -34.60 -27.26 -14.43
C GLY A 245 -34.15 -27.99 -13.17
N SER A 246 -32.86 -28.32 -13.06
CA SER A 246 -32.28 -29.01 -11.90
C SER A 246 -30.88 -28.52 -11.57
N LEU A 247 -30.50 -28.58 -10.30
CA LEU A 247 -29.15 -28.21 -9.84
C LEU A 247 -28.16 -29.35 -10.10
N THR A 248 -27.57 -29.35 -11.30
CA THR A 248 -26.48 -30.26 -11.65
C THR A 248 -25.11 -29.66 -11.31
N PRO A 249 -24.07 -30.47 -11.11
CA PRO A 249 -22.69 -29.96 -10.95
C PRO A 249 -22.25 -29.07 -12.13
N ALA A 250 -22.65 -29.44 -13.36
CA ALA A 250 -22.35 -28.66 -14.55
C ALA A 250 -23.05 -27.29 -14.55
N LEU A 251 -24.29 -27.21 -14.03
CA LEU A 251 -24.98 -25.93 -13.86
C LEU A 251 -24.28 -25.08 -12.79
N LEU A 252 -23.97 -25.67 -11.63
CA LEU A 252 -23.35 -24.96 -10.50
C LEU A 252 -21.98 -24.38 -10.87
N ALA A 253 -21.17 -25.07 -11.67
CA ALA A 253 -19.88 -24.58 -12.15
C ALA A 253 -19.97 -23.29 -13.00
N ARG A 254 -21.17 -22.92 -13.46
CA ARG A 254 -21.40 -21.69 -14.22
C ARG A 254 -21.60 -20.45 -13.35
N PHE A 255 -21.77 -20.62 -12.05
CA PHE A 255 -22.09 -19.56 -11.11
C PHE A 255 -21.12 -19.56 -9.93
N ASP A 256 -20.80 -18.38 -9.42
CA ASP A 256 -19.90 -18.23 -8.29
C ASP A 256 -20.66 -18.32 -6.96
N VAL A 257 -21.95 -17.94 -6.97
CA VAL A 257 -22.82 -18.01 -5.80
C VAL A 257 -24.25 -18.37 -6.17
N VAL A 258 -24.85 -19.26 -5.38
CA VAL A 258 -26.29 -19.53 -5.37
C VAL A 258 -26.92 -18.76 -4.23
N VAL A 259 -27.88 -17.89 -4.53
CA VAL A 259 -28.71 -17.23 -3.53
C VAL A 259 -30.08 -17.91 -3.54
N THR A 260 -30.50 -18.43 -2.40
CA THR A 260 -31.76 -19.18 -2.28
C THR A 260 -32.53 -18.79 -1.04
N ASP A 261 -33.84 -19.05 -1.02
CA ASP A 261 -34.64 -19.03 0.20
C ASP A 261 -34.75 -20.42 0.86
N ALA A 262 -35.22 -20.44 2.11
CA ALA A 262 -35.35 -21.68 2.90
C ALA A 262 -36.35 -22.68 2.28
N ALA A 263 -37.46 -22.19 1.73
CA ALA A 263 -38.49 -23.04 1.12
C ALA A 263 -37.94 -23.76 -0.12
N THR A 264 -37.18 -23.06 -0.95
CA THR A 264 -36.54 -23.59 -2.16
C THR A 264 -35.46 -24.60 -1.78
N LEU A 265 -34.61 -24.28 -0.80
CA LEU A 265 -33.57 -25.19 -0.34
C LEU A 265 -34.16 -26.48 0.24
N ALA A 266 -35.28 -26.39 0.99
CA ALA A 266 -36.00 -27.54 1.52
C ALA A 266 -36.71 -28.37 0.44
N SER A 267 -36.99 -27.77 -0.72
CA SER A 267 -37.64 -28.45 -1.85
C SER A 267 -36.67 -29.27 -2.73
N PHE A 268 -35.36 -29.09 -2.56
CA PHE A 268 -34.37 -29.78 -3.38
C PHE A 268 -34.38 -31.29 -3.15
N GLY A 269 -34.29 -32.03 -4.26
CA GLY A 269 -34.12 -33.48 -4.20
C GLY A 269 -32.76 -33.89 -3.63
N GLY A 270 -32.58 -35.19 -3.36
CA GLY A 270 -31.32 -35.72 -2.84
C GLY A 270 -30.11 -35.43 -3.75
N ALA A 271 -30.29 -35.53 -5.07
CA ALA A 271 -29.23 -35.25 -6.05
C ALA A 271 -28.82 -33.77 -6.08
N GLU A 272 -29.79 -32.85 -6.06
CA GLU A 272 -29.54 -31.41 -6.04
C GLU A 272 -28.86 -30.97 -4.75
N THR A 273 -29.32 -31.50 -3.62
CA THR A 273 -28.72 -31.25 -2.30
C THR A 273 -27.27 -31.73 -2.26
N ALA A 274 -26.99 -32.92 -2.80
CA ALA A 274 -25.63 -33.46 -2.87
C ALA A 274 -24.72 -32.61 -3.78
N ALA A 275 -25.21 -32.19 -4.95
CA ALA A 275 -24.47 -31.34 -5.87
C ALA A 275 -24.11 -29.98 -5.25
N LEU A 276 -25.08 -29.33 -4.60
CA LEU A 276 -24.86 -28.05 -3.92
C LEU A 276 -23.88 -28.19 -2.75
N ARG A 277 -24.03 -29.24 -1.94
CA ARG A 277 -23.11 -29.52 -0.82
C ARG A 277 -21.69 -29.75 -1.31
N ALA A 278 -21.51 -30.50 -2.40
CA ALA A 278 -20.20 -30.73 -3.00
C ALA A 278 -19.57 -29.43 -3.53
N ALA A 279 -20.34 -28.58 -4.21
CA ALA A 279 -19.84 -27.30 -4.71
C ALA A 279 -19.33 -26.38 -3.58
N VAL A 280 -20.08 -26.30 -2.48
CA VAL A 280 -19.67 -25.52 -1.29
C VAL A 280 -18.47 -26.14 -0.60
N ALA A 281 -18.47 -27.45 -0.36
CA ALA A 281 -17.38 -28.14 0.33
C ALA A 281 -16.05 -28.09 -0.45
N ASN A 282 -16.12 -28.11 -1.78
CA ASN A 282 -14.94 -28.05 -2.65
C ASN A 282 -14.52 -26.61 -2.99
N GLY A 283 -15.22 -25.58 -2.50
CA GLY A 283 -14.93 -24.18 -2.78
C GLY A 283 -15.17 -23.76 -4.25
N THR A 284 -15.94 -24.53 -5.01
CA THR A 284 -16.25 -24.24 -6.42
C THR A 284 -17.52 -23.43 -6.60
N GLY A 285 -18.27 -23.16 -5.53
CA GLY A 285 -19.41 -22.25 -5.51
C GLY A 285 -19.85 -21.90 -4.08
N GLY A 286 -20.36 -20.68 -3.89
CA GLY A 286 -20.92 -20.20 -2.63
C GLY A 286 -22.42 -20.44 -2.50
N LEU A 287 -22.91 -20.46 -1.26
CA LEU A 287 -24.35 -20.49 -0.95
C LEU A 287 -24.69 -19.31 -0.02
N LEU A 288 -25.66 -18.50 -0.42
CA LEU A 288 -26.27 -17.47 0.42
C LEU A 288 -27.74 -17.84 0.65
N LEU A 289 -28.08 -18.17 1.89
CA LEU A 289 -29.46 -18.46 2.28
C LEU A 289 -30.13 -17.19 2.83
N VAL A 290 -31.23 -16.79 2.22
CA VAL A 290 -32.12 -15.75 2.73
C VAL A 290 -33.27 -16.43 3.46
N ALA A 291 -33.32 -16.27 4.78
CA ALA A 291 -34.33 -16.88 5.62
C ALA A 291 -34.63 -15.98 6.81
N ASP A 292 -35.89 -15.98 7.26
CA ASP A 292 -36.23 -15.47 8.58
C ASP A 292 -35.77 -16.47 9.65
N ALA A 293 -35.41 -15.98 10.85
CA ALA A 293 -34.92 -16.81 11.95
C ALA A 293 -35.72 -18.11 12.21
N PRO A 294 -37.07 -18.13 12.20
CA PRO A 294 -37.84 -19.36 12.40
C PRO A 294 -37.81 -20.34 11.20
N THR A 295 -37.30 -19.92 10.04
CA THR A 295 -37.29 -20.70 8.80
C THR A 295 -35.91 -21.28 8.44
N LEU A 296 -34.90 -21.09 9.29
CA LEU A 296 -33.57 -21.64 9.07
C LEU A 296 -33.61 -23.19 9.03
N PRO A 297 -33.11 -23.83 7.95
CA PRO A 297 -33.02 -25.27 7.87
C PRO A 297 -32.18 -25.86 9.02
N ARG A 298 -32.61 -26.99 9.58
CA ARG A 298 -31.86 -27.71 10.62
C ARG A 298 -30.47 -28.18 10.16
N GLN A 299 -30.26 -28.30 8.85
CA GLN A 299 -28.97 -28.67 8.26
C GLN A 299 -28.65 -27.74 7.09
N LEU A 300 -27.55 -27.00 7.22
CA LEU A 300 -26.96 -26.19 6.15
C LEU A 300 -25.66 -26.85 5.68
N PRO A 301 -25.35 -26.85 4.37
CA PRO A 301 -24.01 -27.19 3.90
C PRO A 301 -22.96 -26.34 4.62
N GLY A 302 -22.04 -26.99 5.35
CA GLY A 302 -21.04 -26.28 6.16
C GLY A 302 -21.58 -25.66 7.46
N GLY A 303 -22.78 -26.01 7.92
CA GLY A 303 -23.46 -25.39 9.06
C GLY A 303 -22.66 -25.30 10.37
N ALA A 304 -21.73 -26.23 10.60
CA ALA A 304 -20.83 -26.20 11.76
C ALA A 304 -19.81 -25.03 11.72
N ALA A 305 -19.56 -24.44 10.55
CA ALA A 305 -18.63 -23.33 10.35
C ALA A 305 -19.29 -21.93 10.46
N PHE A 306 -20.62 -21.86 10.68
CA PHE A 306 -21.36 -20.61 10.75
C PHE A 306 -21.89 -20.36 12.17
N GLY A 307 -21.66 -19.15 12.70
CA GLY A 307 -22.27 -18.67 13.93
C GLY A 307 -23.44 -17.73 13.63
N LEU A 308 -24.54 -17.84 14.38
CA LEU A 308 -25.64 -16.87 14.34
C LEU A 308 -25.15 -15.53 14.91
N GLN A 309 -25.03 -14.52 14.06
CA GLN A 309 -24.82 -13.14 14.49
C GLN A 309 -26.19 -12.49 14.70
N ALA A 310 -26.65 -12.45 15.95
CA ALA A 310 -27.79 -11.60 16.31
C ALA A 310 -27.40 -10.13 16.04
N ARG A 311 -28.33 -9.38 15.42
CA ARG A 311 -28.18 -7.94 15.25
C ARG A 311 -28.24 -7.21 16.59
#